data_AF-A0A7L4TD28-F1
#
_entry.id   AF-A0A7L4TD28-F1
#
_cell.length_a   1.000
_cell.length_b   1.000
_cell.length_c   1.000
_cell.angle_alpha   90.00
_cell.angle_beta   90.00
_cell.angle_gamma   90.00
#
_symmetry.space_group_name_H-M   'P 1'
#
loop_
_entity.id
_entity.type
_entity.pdbx_description
1 polymer ?
#
loop_
_entity_poly.entity_id
_entity_poly.type
_entity_poly.pdbx_seq_one_letter_code
_entity_poly.pdbx_strand_id
1 'polypeptide(L)'
;MKKIFLIILISGFLFSCNSRRSERVLHAPLADMQSSIIADTKSLEETSIYEGVLPCADCSGIQTILKIYQGDGTMESHKFELTTIYKGKSPEKKFFQKGNFNLERGFEQDPNGTVYILNWNLPEEKQLYFGYNAGAPNKLYALDHKRQKNKSDLNYTLTLKEL
;
A
#
# COMPACT_ATOMS: atom_id res chain seq x y z
N MET A 1 -29.15 -37.10 -30.71
CA MET A 1 -30.48 -36.97 -31.35
C MET A 1 -31.53 -36.73 -30.28
N LYS A 2 -32.56 -35.93 -30.63
CA LYS A 2 -33.78 -35.59 -29.87
C LYS A 2 -33.57 -34.51 -28.77
N LYS A 3 -33.87 -33.23 -28.95
CA LYS A 3 -35.03 -32.45 -29.46
C LYS A 3 -36.00 -32.00 -28.34
N ILE A 4 -35.99 -30.67 -28.11
CA ILE A 4 -37.12 -29.71 -27.91
C ILE A 4 -37.90 -29.87 -26.57
N PHE A 5 -38.35 -28.88 -25.79
CA PHE A 5 -39.04 -27.58 -25.92
C PHE A 5 -38.76 -26.74 -24.64
N LEU A 6 -38.43 -25.43 -24.64
CA LEU A 6 -39.21 -24.19 -24.84
C LEU A 6 -40.54 -24.11 -24.06
N ILE A 7 -40.75 -22.96 -23.37
CA ILE A 7 -41.96 -22.39 -22.69
C ILE A 7 -41.69 -22.13 -21.18
N ILE A 8 -41.94 -20.99 -20.51
CA ILE A 8 -42.49 -19.64 -20.79
C ILE A 8 -42.20 -18.73 -19.57
N LEU A 9 -42.22 -17.40 -19.80
CA LEU A 9 -42.40 -16.24 -18.89
C LEU A 9 -42.24 -16.39 -17.36
N ILE A 10 -41.37 -15.54 -16.79
CA ILE A 10 -41.64 -14.85 -15.52
C ILE A 10 -41.28 -13.37 -15.68
N SER A 11 -42.30 -12.54 -15.84
CA SER A 11 -42.25 -11.09 -15.74
C SER A 11 -42.63 -10.65 -14.32
N GLY A 12 -41.86 -9.74 -13.73
CA GLY A 12 -42.37 -8.79 -12.75
C GLY A 12 -41.83 -8.91 -11.33
N PHE A 13 -40.65 -8.33 -11.08
CA PHE A 13 -40.35 -7.69 -9.80
C PHE A 13 -39.65 -6.36 -10.07
N LEU A 14 -40.43 -5.27 -10.07
CA LEU A 14 -39.91 -3.91 -9.85
C LEU A 14 -40.44 -3.45 -8.49
N PHE A 15 -39.71 -3.78 -7.43
CA PHE A 15 -39.78 -3.01 -6.19
C PHE A 15 -38.86 -1.80 -6.37
N SER A 16 -39.43 -0.65 -6.74
CA SER A 16 -38.75 0.64 -6.62
C SER A 16 -39.37 1.42 -5.46
N CYS A 17 -38.51 1.76 -4.50
CA CYS A 17 -38.85 2.45 -3.27
C CYS A 17 -39.22 3.92 -3.49
N ASN A 18 -40.20 4.32 -2.70
CA ASN A 18 -40.60 5.65 -2.27
C ASN A 18 -39.43 6.61 -1.94
N SER A 19 -39.45 7.84 -2.46
CA SER A 19 -39.49 9.06 -1.61
C SER A 19 -39.69 10.33 -2.45
N ARG A 20 -40.45 11.24 -1.83
CA ARG A 20 -40.97 12.52 -2.33
C ARG A 20 -39.89 13.43 -2.93
N ARG A 21 -40.16 13.97 -4.12
CA ARG A 21 -39.46 15.14 -4.66
C ARG A 21 -40.34 16.38 -4.48
N SER A 22 -39.94 17.25 -3.55
CA SER A 22 -40.46 18.61 -3.41
C SER A 22 -39.48 19.54 -4.11
N GLU A 23 -39.85 20.08 -5.27
CA GLU A 23 -39.13 21.19 -5.88
C GLU A 23 -39.42 22.47 -5.08
N ARG A 24 -38.37 23.11 -4.56
CA ARG A 24 -38.40 24.55 -4.30
C ARG A 24 -37.41 25.23 -5.23
N VAL A 25 -37.98 26.07 -6.06
CA VAL A 25 -37.33 26.95 -7.03
C VAL A 25 -36.48 28.00 -6.29
N LEU A 26 -35.35 28.25 -6.92
CA LEU A 26 -34.28 29.20 -6.67
C LEU A 26 -34.76 30.65 -6.37
N HIS A 27 -34.18 31.27 -5.34
CA HIS A 27 -34.00 32.71 -5.23
C HIS A 27 -32.62 32.98 -4.59
N ALA A 28 -31.74 33.66 -5.32
CA ALA A 28 -30.51 34.26 -4.80
C ALA A 28 -30.85 35.54 -3.97
N PRO A 29 -29.98 36.08 -3.08
CA PRO A 29 -28.72 36.71 -3.51
C PRO A 29 -27.53 36.59 -2.52
N LEU A 30 -26.40 37.10 -3.00
CA LEU A 30 -25.05 37.18 -2.43
C LEU A 30 -24.99 37.81 -1.02
N ALA A 31 -24.18 37.22 -0.14
CA ALA A 31 -23.57 37.94 0.99
C ALA A 31 -22.22 37.31 1.35
N ASP A 32 -21.23 38.17 1.41
CA ASP A 32 -19.82 38.00 1.70
C ASP A 32 -19.58 37.42 3.11
N MET A 33 -18.78 36.34 3.24
CA MET A 33 -18.06 36.04 4.47
C MET A 33 -16.92 35.04 4.25
N GLN A 34 -15.72 35.60 4.26
CA GLN A 34 -14.47 35.07 4.81
C GLN A 34 -14.44 33.64 5.38
N SER A 35 -13.36 32.96 4.97
CA SER A 35 -12.66 31.94 5.75
C SER A 35 -13.42 30.64 5.99
N SER A 36 -13.32 29.77 4.99
CA SER A 36 -12.64 28.51 5.25
C SER A 36 -11.81 28.17 4.02
N ILE A 37 -10.49 28.33 4.15
CA ILE A 37 -9.61 27.27 3.65
C ILE A 37 -10.25 26.03 4.26
N ILE A 38 -11.01 25.27 3.47
CA ILE A 38 -11.21 23.87 3.76
C ILE A 38 -9.79 23.37 3.72
N ALA A 39 -9.18 23.35 4.92
CA ALA A 39 -8.01 22.58 5.19
C ALA A 39 -8.36 21.26 4.55
N ASP A 40 -7.68 20.98 3.45
CA ASP A 40 -7.54 19.68 2.88
C ASP A 40 -7.35 18.79 4.11
N THR A 41 -8.43 18.14 4.54
CA THR A 41 -8.37 17.05 5.49
C THR A 41 -7.79 15.93 4.68
N LYS A 42 -6.53 16.15 4.25
CA LYS A 42 -5.57 15.19 3.79
C LYS A 42 -5.60 14.21 4.92
N SER A 43 -6.37 13.15 4.70
CA SER A 43 -6.28 11.93 5.46
C SER A 43 -4.80 11.78 5.72
N LEU A 44 -4.41 11.95 6.98
CA LEU A 44 -3.13 11.50 7.45
C LEU A 44 -3.26 9.98 7.32
N GLU A 45 -3.11 9.51 6.07
CA GLU A 45 -2.94 8.11 5.72
C GLU A 45 -1.85 7.65 6.66
N GLU A 46 -2.18 6.69 7.51
CA GLU A 46 -1.24 6.20 8.52
C GLU A 46 0.06 5.86 7.81
N THR A 47 1.08 6.68 8.04
CA THR A 47 2.34 6.63 7.32
C THR A 47 3.36 6.00 8.23
N SER A 48 3.74 4.77 7.92
CA SER A 48 4.90 4.13 8.57
C SER A 48 6.15 4.40 7.74
N ILE A 49 7.21 4.90 8.38
CA ILE A 49 8.50 5.13 7.73
C ILE A 49 9.51 4.18 8.33
N TYR A 50 10.06 3.28 7.51
CA TYR A 50 11.14 2.37 7.90
C TYR A 50 12.45 2.84 7.26
N GLU A 51 13.54 2.86 8.03
CA GLU A 51 14.85 3.23 7.53
C GLU A 51 15.96 2.29 8.01
N GLY A 52 16.99 2.15 7.19
CA GLY A 52 18.15 1.32 7.48
C GLY A 52 19.24 1.44 6.42
N VAL A 53 20.40 0.85 6.69
CA VAL A 53 21.49 0.73 5.73
C VAL A 53 21.68 -0.74 5.41
N LEU A 54 21.21 -1.17 4.24
CA LEU A 54 21.32 -2.54 3.79
C LEU A 54 22.72 -2.83 3.24
N PRO A 55 23.17 -4.09 3.26
CA PRO A 55 24.49 -4.48 2.80
C PRO A 55 24.63 -4.28 1.29
N CYS A 56 25.84 -3.94 0.86
CA CYS A 56 26.17 -3.70 -0.54
C CYS A 56 27.41 -4.49 -0.92
N ALA A 57 27.42 -5.10 -2.11
CA ALA A 57 28.55 -5.92 -2.55
C ALA A 57 29.81 -5.09 -2.83
N ASP A 58 29.65 -3.89 -3.40
CA ASP A 58 30.74 -3.08 -3.94
C ASP A 58 30.63 -1.60 -3.54
N CYS A 59 29.91 -1.32 -2.45
CA CYS A 59 29.73 0.02 -1.92
C CYS A 59 29.62 -0.01 -0.39
N SER A 60 29.66 1.14 0.28
CA SER A 60 29.68 1.20 1.75
C SER A 60 28.35 0.80 2.40
N GLY A 61 27.31 0.65 1.60
CA GLY A 61 25.96 0.32 2.06
C GLY A 61 24.91 1.00 1.19
N ILE A 62 23.68 0.51 1.33
CA ILE A 62 22.53 1.03 0.64
C ILE A 62 21.61 1.66 1.68
N GLN A 63 21.61 2.99 1.77
CA GLN A 63 20.65 3.67 2.63
C GLN A 63 19.26 3.52 2.00
N THR A 64 18.36 2.88 2.74
CA THR A 64 17.01 2.53 2.29
C THR A 64 15.99 3.19 3.20
N ILE A 65 15.03 3.88 2.59
CA ILE A 65 13.90 4.50 3.28
C ILE A 65 12.63 4.01 2.58
N LEU A 66 11.80 3.26 3.30
CA LEU A 66 10.52 2.76 2.85
C LEU A 66 9.40 3.47 3.60
N LYS A 67 8.55 4.17 2.87
CA LYS A 67 7.32 4.75 3.41
C LYS A 67 6.13 3.91 2.96
N ILE A 68 5.28 3.55 3.90
CA ILE A 68 4.05 2.79 3.69
C ILE A 68 2.87 3.72 3.94
N TYR A 69 1.93 3.74 3.00
CA TYR A 69 0.70 4.52 3.07
C TYR A 69 -0.48 3.56 3.02
N GLN A 70 -1.20 3.42 4.13
CA GLN A 70 -2.37 2.52 4.20
C GLN A 70 -3.63 3.11 3.56
N GLY A 71 -3.64 4.41 3.23
CA GLY A 71 -4.81 5.04 2.63
C GLY A 71 -6.06 4.92 3.52
N ASP A 72 -7.15 4.43 2.93
CA ASP A 72 -8.42 4.13 3.59
C ASP A 72 -8.51 2.69 4.14
N GLY A 73 -7.40 1.94 4.10
CA GLY A 73 -7.32 0.54 4.54
C GLY A 73 -7.75 -0.49 3.50
N THR A 74 -8.16 -0.05 2.29
CA THR A 74 -8.42 -0.95 1.15
C THR A 74 -7.13 -1.26 0.39
N MET A 75 -7.06 -2.45 -0.22
CA MET A 75 -5.88 -2.86 -0.99
C MET A 75 -5.60 -1.92 -2.18
N GLU A 76 -6.63 -1.26 -2.71
CA GLU A 76 -6.54 -0.30 -3.79
C GLU A 76 -5.87 1.01 -3.36
N SER A 77 -6.04 1.41 -2.10
CA SER A 77 -5.45 2.64 -1.56
C SER A 77 -4.04 2.45 -1.01
N HIS A 78 -3.61 1.21 -0.77
CA HIS A 78 -2.24 0.89 -0.35
C HIS A 78 -1.20 1.39 -1.36
N LYS A 79 -0.28 2.25 -0.90
CA LYS A 79 0.83 2.81 -1.70
C LYS A 79 2.13 2.80 -0.92
N PHE A 80 3.26 2.80 -1.63
CA PHE A 80 4.58 2.95 -1.01
C PHE A 80 5.45 3.97 -1.76
N GLU A 81 6.41 4.53 -1.03
CA GLU A 81 7.58 5.22 -1.59
C GLU A 81 8.86 4.54 -1.09
N LEU A 82 9.74 4.13 -2.00
CA LEU A 82 11.04 3.54 -1.68
C LEU A 82 12.15 4.45 -2.22
N THR A 83 13.02 4.87 -1.32
CA THR A 83 14.25 5.61 -1.66
C THR A 83 15.46 4.73 -1.36
N THR A 84 16.39 4.66 -2.31
CA THR A 84 17.60 3.84 -2.22
C THR A 84 18.81 4.68 -2.61
N ILE A 85 19.79 4.82 -1.73
CA ILE A 85 21.01 5.61 -1.96
C ILE A 85 22.23 4.70 -1.77
N TYR A 86 22.99 4.49 -2.84
CA TYR A 86 24.22 3.71 -2.84
C TYR A 86 25.37 4.60 -2.35
N LYS A 87 25.85 4.34 -1.13
CA LYS A 87 26.86 5.14 -0.44
C LYS A 87 28.28 4.71 -0.83
N GLY A 88 29.25 5.61 -0.71
CA GLY A 88 30.67 5.28 -0.94
C GLY A 88 31.08 5.22 -2.42
N LYS A 89 30.21 5.65 -3.33
CA LYS A 89 30.52 5.89 -4.75
C LYS A 89 30.34 7.38 -5.04
N SER A 90 31.20 7.97 -5.87
CA SER A 90 31.09 9.36 -6.31
C SER A 90 30.83 9.41 -7.82
N PRO A 91 29.72 10.03 -8.27
CA PRO A 91 28.63 10.58 -7.45
C PRO A 91 27.82 9.48 -6.75
N GLU A 92 27.18 9.82 -5.62
CA GLU A 92 26.23 8.90 -4.98
C GLU A 92 25.05 8.62 -5.92
N LYS A 93 24.70 7.35 -6.09
CA LYS A 93 23.58 6.96 -6.94
C LYS A 93 22.31 6.86 -6.10
N LYS A 94 21.33 7.71 -6.40
CA LYS A 94 20.02 7.72 -5.75
C LYS A 94 18.95 7.22 -6.70
N PHE A 95 18.08 6.36 -6.18
CA PHE A 95 16.89 5.87 -6.87
C PHE A 95 15.66 6.14 -6.03
N PHE A 96 14.56 6.32 -6.75
CA PHE A 96 13.26 6.56 -6.16
C PHE A 96 12.21 5.74 -6.90
N GLN A 97 11.37 5.04 -6.15
CA GLN A 97 10.29 4.20 -6.67
C GLN A 97 9.02 4.50 -5.89
N LYS A 98 7.89 4.55 -6.60
CA LYS A 98 6.56 4.50 -6.00
C LYS A 98 5.79 3.33 -6.59
N GLY A 99 4.84 2.81 -5.83
CA GLY A 99 3.96 1.75 -6.31
C GLY A 99 2.85 1.43 -5.32
N ASN A 100 2.20 0.29 -5.53
CA ASN A 100 1.22 -0.30 -4.62
C ASN A 100 1.86 -1.43 -3.83
N PHE A 101 1.21 -1.85 -2.75
CA PHE A 101 1.62 -3.06 -2.03
C PHE A 101 0.42 -3.88 -1.61
N ASN A 102 0.64 -5.17 -1.39
CA ASN A 102 -0.29 -6.05 -0.71
C ASN A 102 0.37 -6.62 0.56
N LEU A 103 -0.46 -7.16 1.46
CA LEU A 103 -0.02 -7.83 2.68
C LEU A 103 -0.40 -9.30 2.61
N GLU A 104 0.53 -10.17 2.99
CA GLU A 104 0.27 -11.57 3.26
C GLU A 104 0.53 -11.87 4.74
N ARG A 105 -0.28 -12.77 5.32
CA ARG A 105 -0.13 -13.22 6.70
C ARG A 105 0.83 -14.41 6.77
N GLY A 106 1.62 -14.44 7.84
CA GLY A 106 2.65 -15.44 8.10
C GLY A 106 4.03 -14.93 7.70
N PHE A 107 5.00 -15.08 8.61
CA PHE A 107 6.40 -14.81 8.32
C PHE A 107 7.30 -15.75 9.13
N GLU A 108 8.17 -16.50 8.44
CA GLU A 108 8.98 -17.57 9.06
C GLU A 108 8.12 -18.56 9.88
N GLN A 109 8.38 -18.68 11.18
CA GLN A 109 7.65 -19.53 12.11
C GLN A 109 6.53 -18.78 12.85
N ASP A 110 6.33 -17.49 12.54
CA ASP A 110 5.28 -16.67 13.12
C ASP A 110 4.04 -16.64 12.21
N PRO A 111 2.97 -17.38 12.52
CA PRO A 111 1.74 -17.38 11.73
C PRO A 111 0.96 -16.05 11.80
N ASN A 112 1.33 -15.15 12.71
CA ASN A 112 0.76 -13.81 12.82
C ASN A 112 1.67 -12.73 12.24
N GLY A 113 2.86 -13.09 11.78
CA GLY A 113 3.74 -12.18 11.05
C GLY A 113 3.09 -11.69 9.76
N THR A 114 3.74 -10.73 9.12
CA THR A 114 3.22 -10.09 7.91
C THR A 114 4.34 -9.93 6.89
N VAL A 115 4.02 -10.17 5.62
CA VAL A 115 4.89 -9.88 4.48
C VAL A 115 4.25 -8.78 3.62
N TYR A 116 4.96 -7.66 3.47
CA TYR A 116 4.70 -6.67 2.44
C TYR A 116 5.19 -7.18 1.09
N ILE A 117 4.32 -7.11 0.09
CA ILE A 117 4.62 -7.39 -1.31
C ILE A 117 4.50 -6.09 -2.08
N LEU A 118 5.62 -5.44 -2.33
CA LEU A 118 5.67 -4.20 -3.10
C LEU A 118 5.54 -4.51 -4.60
N ASN A 119 4.80 -3.66 -5.31
CA ASN A 119 4.43 -3.85 -6.71
C ASN A 119 3.70 -5.17 -6.99
N TRP A 120 2.80 -5.59 -6.09
CA TRP A 120 2.12 -6.89 -6.14
C TRP A 120 1.37 -7.19 -7.45
N ASN A 121 0.99 -6.17 -8.20
CA ASN A 121 0.30 -6.29 -9.49
C ASN A 121 1.26 -6.39 -10.69
N LEU A 122 2.57 -6.33 -10.46
CA LEU A 122 3.60 -6.53 -11.48
C LEU A 122 4.10 -7.98 -11.46
N PRO A 123 4.76 -8.45 -12.53
CA PRO A 123 5.45 -9.75 -12.53
C PRO A 123 6.40 -9.91 -11.34
N GLU A 124 6.55 -11.15 -10.86
CA GLU A 124 7.29 -11.49 -9.62
C GLU A 124 8.72 -10.96 -9.59
N GLU A 125 9.40 -10.93 -10.74
CA GLU A 125 10.77 -10.41 -10.87
C GLU A 125 10.89 -8.90 -10.59
N LYS A 126 9.77 -8.17 -10.57
CA LYS A 126 9.70 -6.73 -10.24
C LYS A 126 9.17 -6.47 -8.83
N GLN A 127 8.79 -7.52 -8.10
CA GLN A 127 8.29 -7.42 -6.74
C GLN A 127 9.44 -7.34 -5.74
N LEU A 128 9.19 -6.65 -4.63
CA LEU A 128 10.09 -6.59 -3.48
C LEU A 128 9.34 -7.06 -2.25
N TYR A 129 10.03 -7.76 -1.37
CA TYR A 129 9.44 -8.43 -0.23
C TYR A 129 10.06 -7.95 1.07
N PHE A 130 9.21 -7.61 2.03
CA PHE A 130 9.64 -7.23 3.37
C PHE A 130 8.77 -7.92 4.42
N GLY A 131 9.39 -8.57 5.40
CA GLY A 131 8.65 -9.31 6.43
C GLY A 131 8.85 -8.72 7.83
N TYR A 132 7.86 -8.86 8.71
CA TYR A 132 8.04 -8.63 10.14
C TYR A 132 7.28 -9.68 10.97
N ASN A 133 7.78 -9.95 12.17
CA ASN A 133 7.10 -10.80 13.15
C ASN A 133 6.10 -9.95 13.94
N ALA A 134 4.94 -10.49 14.29
CA ALA A 134 3.88 -9.79 15.02
C ALA A 134 4.35 -9.18 16.34
N GLY A 135 5.30 -9.84 17.02
CA GLY A 135 5.90 -9.34 18.27
C GLY A 135 6.94 -8.24 18.09
N ALA A 136 7.33 -7.90 16.85
CA ALA A 136 8.31 -6.87 16.54
C ALA A 136 7.97 -6.13 15.23
N PRO A 137 6.81 -5.44 15.16
CA PRO A 137 6.35 -4.77 13.95
C PRO A 137 7.23 -3.57 13.55
N ASN A 138 7.99 -3.02 14.49
CA ASN A 138 8.96 -1.96 14.25
C ASN A 138 10.22 -2.44 13.49
N LYS A 139 10.38 -3.75 13.26
CA LYS A 139 11.57 -4.34 12.65
C LYS A 139 11.21 -5.08 11.37
N LEU A 140 11.57 -4.48 10.24
CA LEU A 140 11.27 -4.97 8.91
C LEU A 140 12.49 -5.64 8.29
N TYR A 141 12.35 -6.87 7.82
CA TYR A 141 13.42 -7.64 7.17
C TYR A 141 13.26 -7.58 5.66
N ALA A 142 14.27 -7.11 4.93
CA ALA A 142 14.31 -7.26 3.48
C ALA A 142 14.51 -8.75 3.14
N LEU A 143 13.64 -9.29 2.27
CA LEU A 143 13.62 -10.70 1.92
C LEU A 143 14.16 -10.91 0.50
N ASP A 144 14.61 -12.13 0.21
CA ASP A 144 14.98 -12.52 -1.14
C ASP A 144 13.73 -12.79 -2.03
N HIS A 145 13.96 -13.11 -3.30
CA HIS A 145 12.87 -13.45 -4.23
C HIS A 145 12.07 -14.70 -3.85
N LYS A 146 12.59 -15.53 -2.93
CA LYS A 146 11.88 -16.69 -2.38
C LYS A 146 11.15 -16.35 -1.08
N ARG A 147 11.08 -15.07 -0.71
CA ARG A 147 10.44 -14.54 0.50
C ARG A 147 11.11 -15.06 1.79
N GLN A 148 12.41 -15.33 1.74
CA GLN A 148 13.19 -15.80 2.89
C GLN A 148 14.16 -14.71 3.36
N LYS A 149 14.47 -14.71 4.65
CA LYS A 149 15.61 -13.91 5.15
C LYS A 149 16.90 -14.42 4.53
N ASN A 150 17.81 -13.48 4.27
CA ASN A 150 19.17 -13.83 3.90
C ASN A 150 19.85 -14.60 5.04
N LYS A 151 20.58 -15.67 4.70
CA LYS A 151 21.27 -16.55 5.66
C LYS A 151 22.68 -16.07 6.04
N SER A 152 23.16 -14.98 5.47
CA SER A 152 24.43 -14.37 5.84
C SER A 152 24.32 -13.61 7.17
N ASP A 153 25.47 -13.32 7.79
CA ASP A 153 25.56 -12.55 9.03
C ASP A 153 25.38 -11.03 8.82
N LEU A 154 25.06 -10.59 7.60
CA LEU A 154 24.87 -9.19 7.27
C LEU A 154 23.48 -8.69 7.68
N ASN A 155 23.37 -7.42 8.04
CA ASN A 155 22.12 -6.84 8.53
C ASN A 155 21.21 -6.37 7.39
N TYR A 156 20.13 -7.11 7.12
CA TYR A 156 19.10 -6.76 6.12
C TYR A 156 17.83 -6.14 6.73
N THR A 157 17.98 -5.35 7.78
CA THR A 157 16.84 -4.82 8.55
C THR A 157 16.61 -3.33 8.30
N LEU A 158 15.35 -2.91 8.18
CA LEU A 158 14.88 -1.53 8.33
C LEU A 158 14.12 -1.39 9.65
N THR A 159 14.25 -0.25 10.32
CA THR A 159 13.60 0.03 11.61
C THR A 159 12.58 1.14 11.44
N LEU A 160 11.42 1.00 12.08
CA LEU A 160 10.42 2.05 12.12
C LEU A 160 11.01 3.30 12.75
N LYS A 161 10.90 4.42 12.04
CA LYS A 161 11.34 5.73 12.48
C LYS A 161 10.27 6.29 13.43
N GLU A 162 10.64 6.57 14.67
CA GLU A 162 9.80 7.35 15.58
C GLU A 162 9.73 8.79 15.06
N LEU A 163 8.51 9.31 14.91
CA LEU A 163 8.23 10.67 14.42
C LEU A 163 8.11 11.67 15.56
#